data_AF-A0A7C2MVC6-F1
#
_entry.id   AF-A0A7C2MVC6-F1
#
_cell.length_a   1.000
_cell.length_b   1.000
_cell.length_c   1.000
_cell.angle_alpha   90.00
_cell.angle_beta   90.00
_cell.angle_gamma   90.00
#
_symmetry.space_group_name_H-M   'P 1'
#
loop_
_entity.id
_entity.type
_entity.pdbx_description
1 polymer ?
#
loop_
_entity_poly.entity_id
_entity_poly.type
_entity_poly.pdbx_seq_one_letter_code
_entity_poly.pdbx_strand_id
1 'polypeptide(L)'
;LYSEPRLGSLIAIGRGDVPESHWFSLSRTFPTDWTWQSMIPLNRTSRLVDGYKVTGGYYLWQGLRYLPSWGGSMFEALMPALALDDQTYAPHSLGANAIAHVDIQRRYAQEVLNLPVWGMSPSANPLGGYGEYGISILGVKGYDESVVTPHASGLAAMLRPREAALNLREMAQLYPIYGNFGFYDAVEPKSGKVAYKYLVLDQSMLFLGLANTVKPHLVQRYFAADPDIRRALPVVRSENFFK
;
A
#
# COMPACT_ATOMS: atom_id res chain seq x y z
N LEU A 1 -7.23 0.49 -9.39
CA LEU A 1 -5.93 0.58 -8.76
C LEU A 1 -6.12 1.04 -7.35
N TYR A 2 -5.53 0.28 -6.45
CA TYR A 2 -5.40 0.62 -5.05
C TYR A 2 -4.05 1.31 -4.87
N SER A 3 -4.03 2.62 -5.08
CA SER A 3 -2.80 3.44 -5.14
C SER A 3 -2.97 4.73 -4.33
N GLU A 4 -1.85 5.40 -4.05
CA GLU A 4 -1.71 6.54 -3.16
C GLU A 4 -2.50 7.81 -3.53
N PRO A 5 -2.74 8.15 -4.82
CA PRO A 5 -3.43 9.39 -5.18
C PRO A 5 -4.91 9.37 -4.77
N ARG A 6 -5.43 8.21 -4.33
CA ARG A 6 -6.79 8.10 -3.77
C ARG A 6 -7.01 9.07 -2.61
N LEU A 7 -5.97 9.37 -1.82
CA LEU A 7 -6.09 10.33 -0.74
C LEU A 7 -6.33 11.75 -1.28
N GLY A 8 -5.64 12.12 -2.36
CA GLY A 8 -5.87 13.38 -3.08
C GLY A 8 -7.29 13.47 -3.65
N SER A 9 -7.81 12.38 -4.21
CA SER A 9 -9.21 12.31 -4.66
C SER A 9 -10.20 12.56 -3.52
N LEU A 10 -9.96 11.98 -2.34
CA LEU A 10 -10.82 12.18 -1.18
C LEU A 10 -10.79 13.63 -0.68
N ILE A 11 -9.60 14.24 -0.64
CA ILE A 11 -9.41 15.65 -0.28
C ILE A 11 -10.16 16.56 -1.26
N ALA A 12 -10.01 16.34 -2.56
CA ALA A 12 -10.67 17.13 -3.60
C ALA A 12 -12.21 17.05 -3.51
N ILE A 13 -12.76 15.86 -3.22
CA ILE A 13 -14.20 15.69 -2.96
C ILE A 13 -14.62 16.47 -1.72
N GLY A 14 -13.86 16.36 -0.62
CA GLY A 14 -14.16 17.06 0.63
C GLY A 14 -14.22 18.57 0.50
N ARG A 15 -13.31 19.13 -0.31
CA ARG A 15 -13.25 20.56 -0.65
C ARG A 15 -14.33 21.01 -1.63
N GLY A 16 -15.00 20.07 -2.31
CA GLY A 16 -15.96 20.36 -3.37
C GLY A 16 -15.31 20.71 -4.71
N ASP A 17 -14.00 20.47 -4.86
CA ASP A 17 -13.27 20.73 -6.11
C ASP A 17 -13.69 19.74 -7.22
N VAL A 18 -14.14 18.54 -6.84
CA VAL A 18 -14.70 17.52 -7.73
C VAL A 18 -15.93 16.85 -7.08
N PRO A 19 -16.89 16.32 -7.87
CA PRO A 19 -18.06 15.62 -7.33
C PRO A 19 -17.70 14.24 -6.74
N GLU A 20 -18.56 13.69 -5.89
CA GLU A 20 -18.40 12.32 -5.34
C GLU A 20 -18.29 11.23 -6.42
N SER A 21 -18.90 11.44 -7.59
CA SER A 21 -18.78 10.56 -8.75
C SER A 21 -17.33 10.34 -9.21
N HIS A 22 -16.42 11.27 -8.88
CA HIS A 22 -14.98 11.11 -9.10
C HIS A 22 -14.46 9.85 -8.42
N TRP A 23 -14.83 9.60 -7.16
CA TRP A 23 -14.36 8.43 -6.40
C TRP A 23 -14.72 7.12 -7.10
N PHE A 24 -15.94 7.02 -7.60
CA PHE A 24 -16.49 5.84 -8.27
C PHE A 24 -16.00 5.68 -9.72
N SER A 25 -15.42 6.74 -10.29
CA SER A 25 -14.82 6.74 -11.63
C SER A 25 -13.36 6.29 -11.62
N LEU A 26 -12.73 6.25 -10.44
CA LEU A 26 -11.38 5.71 -10.28
C LEU A 26 -11.36 4.22 -10.67
N SER A 27 -10.65 3.89 -11.75
CA SER A 27 -10.47 2.51 -12.20
C SER A 27 -10.07 1.62 -11.03
N ARG A 28 -10.77 0.51 -10.79
CA ARG A 28 -10.45 -0.50 -9.75
C ARG A 28 -9.58 -1.63 -10.32
N THR A 29 -9.95 -2.14 -11.48
CA THR A 29 -9.18 -3.08 -12.33
C THR A 29 -9.38 -2.73 -13.81
N PHE A 30 -8.43 -3.08 -14.68
CA PHE A 30 -8.60 -2.84 -16.12
C PHE A 30 -9.42 -3.96 -16.81
N PRO A 31 -9.84 -3.77 -18.07
CA PRO A 31 -10.55 -4.79 -18.84
C PRO A 31 -9.80 -6.13 -18.97
N THR A 32 -10.53 -7.23 -19.17
CA THR A 32 -9.96 -8.59 -19.23
C THR A 32 -9.27 -8.90 -20.56
N ASP A 33 -9.57 -8.15 -21.60
CA ASP A 33 -8.95 -8.21 -22.93
C ASP A 33 -7.60 -7.46 -22.98
N TRP A 34 -7.24 -6.72 -21.93
CA TRP A 34 -5.93 -6.07 -21.81
C TRP A 34 -4.91 -7.06 -21.26
N THR A 35 -4.18 -7.74 -22.14
CA THR A 35 -3.27 -8.85 -21.80
C THR A 35 -1.90 -8.43 -21.29
N TRP A 36 -1.59 -7.13 -21.27
CA TRP A 36 -0.32 -6.61 -20.76
C TRP A 36 -0.25 -6.57 -19.22
N GLN A 37 -1.37 -6.80 -18.54
CA GLN A 37 -1.45 -6.80 -17.08
C GLN A 37 -0.79 -8.06 -16.48
N SER A 38 -0.21 -7.95 -15.29
CA SER A 38 0.41 -9.07 -14.55
C SER A 38 -0.54 -10.24 -14.32
N MET A 39 -1.82 -9.94 -14.08
CA MET A 39 -2.90 -10.91 -14.01
C MET A 39 -4.16 -10.35 -14.66
N ILE A 40 -5.05 -11.25 -15.08
CA ILE A 40 -6.37 -10.88 -15.57
C ILE A 40 -7.36 -10.83 -14.39
N PRO A 41 -8.13 -9.74 -14.22
CA PRO A 41 -9.11 -9.65 -13.14
C PRO A 41 -10.22 -10.68 -13.29
N LEU A 42 -10.58 -11.30 -12.17
CA LEU A 42 -11.73 -12.19 -12.04
C LEU A 42 -12.97 -11.40 -11.66
N ASN A 43 -14.15 -11.91 -12.06
CA ASN A 43 -15.46 -11.36 -11.72
C ASN A 43 -15.62 -9.86 -12.02
N ARG A 44 -15.02 -9.39 -13.12
CA ARG A 44 -15.11 -8.00 -13.51
C ARG A 44 -16.53 -7.68 -14.01
N THR A 45 -17.31 -7.00 -13.20
CA THR A 45 -18.72 -6.67 -13.48
C THR A 45 -19.00 -5.19 -13.23
N SER A 46 -20.03 -4.66 -13.87
CA SER A 46 -20.57 -3.33 -13.56
C SER A 46 -21.68 -3.45 -12.53
N ARG A 47 -21.63 -2.62 -11.49
CA ARG A 47 -22.63 -2.54 -10.43
C ARG A 47 -22.91 -1.09 -10.07
N LEU A 48 -24.06 -0.83 -9.45
CA LEU A 48 -24.34 0.47 -8.84
C LEU A 48 -23.88 0.46 -7.38
N VAL A 49 -23.12 1.47 -7.01
CA VAL A 49 -22.73 1.78 -5.62
C VAL A 49 -23.10 3.22 -5.38
N ASP A 50 -24.01 3.47 -4.42
CA ASP A 50 -24.58 4.80 -4.14
C ASP A 50 -25.11 5.54 -5.38
N GLY A 51 -25.72 4.79 -6.31
CA GLY A 51 -26.26 5.35 -7.56
C GLY A 51 -25.21 5.59 -8.65
N TYR A 52 -23.92 5.36 -8.38
CA TYR A 52 -22.85 5.48 -9.36
C TYR A 52 -22.46 4.12 -9.95
N LYS A 53 -22.22 4.08 -11.27
CA LYS A 53 -21.75 2.88 -11.94
C LYS A 53 -20.27 2.65 -11.63
N VAL A 54 -19.98 1.59 -10.89
CA VAL A 54 -18.62 1.10 -10.63
C VAL A 54 -18.39 -0.15 -11.45
N THR A 55 -17.28 -0.23 -12.17
CA THR A 55 -16.87 -1.44 -12.87
C THR A 55 -15.54 -1.93 -12.34
N GLY A 56 -15.51 -3.16 -11.86
CA GLY A 56 -14.33 -3.74 -11.25
C GLY A 56 -14.50 -5.24 -11.05
N GLY A 57 -13.37 -5.90 -10.85
CA GLY A 57 -13.27 -7.28 -10.38
C GLY A 57 -12.18 -7.32 -9.31
N TYR A 58 -11.56 -8.48 -9.13
CA TYR A 58 -10.41 -8.62 -8.24
C TYR A 58 -9.37 -9.56 -8.85
N TYR A 59 -8.14 -9.44 -8.38
CA TYR A 59 -7.08 -10.40 -8.68
C TYR A 59 -7.08 -11.47 -7.57
N LEU A 60 -6.59 -12.67 -7.89
CA LEU A 60 -6.55 -13.80 -6.96
C LEU A 60 -5.16 -14.41 -6.97
N TRP A 61 -4.47 -14.40 -5.84
CA TRP A 61 -3.19 -15.07 -5.68
C TRP A 61 -3.22 -15.97 -4.46
N GLN A 62 -3.01 -17.28 -4.67
CA GLN A 62 -2.97 -18.30 -3.62
C GLN A 62 -4.13 -18.18 -2.60
N GLY A 63 -5.36 -18.02 -3.09
CA GLY A 63 -6.57 -17.92 -2.27
C GLY A 63 -6.87 -16.51 -1.73
N LEU A 64 -5.96 -15.55 -1.85
CA LEU A 64 -6.15 -14.17 -1.40
C LEU A 64 -6.67 -13.30 -2.55
N ARG A 65 -7.83 -12.66 -2.33
CA ARG A 65 -8.42 -11.69 -3.25
C ARG A 65 -7.85 -10.30 -2.94
N TYR A 66 -7.51 -9.55 -3.98
CA TYR A 66 -7.01 -8.18 -3.83
C TYR A 66 -7.32 -7.33 -5.07
N LEU A 67 -7.30 -6.00 -4.91
CA LEU A 67 -7.16 -5.05 -6.00
C LEU A 67 -5.69 -4.65 -6.13
N PRO A 68 -5.12 -4.71 -7.35
CA PRO A 68 -3.73 -4.35 -7.56
C PRO A 68 -3.50 -2.83 -7.47
N SER A 69 -2.27 -2.43 -7.12
CA SER A 69 -1.76 -1.09 -7.39
C SER A 69 -1.19 -1.02 -8.82
N TRP A 70 -0.47 0.03 -9.20
CA TRP A 70 0.19 0.07 -10.51
C TRP A 70 1.43 -0.82 -10.52
N GLY A 71 2.35 -0.63 -9.58
CA GLY A 71 3.64 -1.32 -9.53
C GLY A 71 3.77 -2.42 -8.48
N GLY A 72 2.76 -2.59 -7.63
CA GLY A 72 2.74 -3.58 -6.55
C GLY A 72 3.56 -3.19 -5.34
N SER A 73 3.78 -1.88 -5.13
CA SER A 73 4.53 -1.37 -4.00
C SER A 73 3.68 -1.20 -2.74
N MET A 74 4.34 -1.32 -1.59
CA MET A 74 3.71 -1.09 -0.29
C MET A 74 3.35 0.39 -0.08
N PHE A 75 4.11 1.32 -0.66
CA PHE A 75 3.81 2.76 -0.64
C PHE A 75 2.46 3.07 -1.30
N GLU A 76 2.26 2.66 -2.56
CA GLU A 76 1.01 2.90 -3.29
C GLU A 76 -0.19 2.37 -2.51
N ALA A 77 -0.03 1.17 -1.94
CA ALA A 77 -1.09 0.49 -1.22
C ALA A 77 -1.41 1.14 0.13
N LEU A 78 -0.39 1.43 0.95
CA LEU A 78 -0.56 1.64 2.38
C LEU A 78 -0.28 3.06 2.86
N MET A 79 0.41 3.91 2.10
CA MET A 79 0.67 5.29 2.54
C MET A 79 -0.63 6.04 2.91
N PRO A 80 -1.73 5.95 2.14
CA PRO A 80 -2.97 6.63 2.52
C PRO A 80 -3.53 6.21 3.89
N ALA A 81 -3.25 4.97 4.34
CA ALA A 81 -3.74 4.47 5.62
C ALA A 81 -3.09 5.17 6.83
N LEU A 82 -2.00 5.92 6.63
CA LEU A 82 -1.43 6.78 7.67
C LEU A 82 -2.43 7.86 8.11
N ALA A 83 -3.20 8.39 7.15
CA ALA A 83 -4.17 9.47 7.36
C ALA A 83 -5.61 8.97 7.40
N LEU A 84 -5.98 8.02 6.54
CA LEU A 84 -7.32 7.44 6.47
C LEU A 84 -7.38 6.13 7.24
N ASP A 85 -8.34 6.01 8.16
CA ASP A 85 -8.59 4.75 8.84
C ASP A 85 -9.41 3.79 7.95
N ASP A 86 -8.71 3.16 7.00
CA ASP A 86 -9.29 2.22 6.05
C ASP A 86 -9.99 1.04 6.75
N GLN A 87 -9.51 0.62 7.93
CA GLN A 87 -10.09 -0.51 8.68
C GLN A 87 -11.45 -0.15 9.26
N THR A 88 -11.60 1.06 9.80
CA THR A 88 -12.87 1.52 10.39
C THR A 88 -13.86 1.96 9.31
N TYR A 89 -13.42 2.75 8.33
CA TYR A 89 -14.33 3.35 7.36
C TYR A 89 -14.64 2.44 6.18
N ALA A 90 -13.74 1.55 5.78
CA ALA A 90 -13.88 0.76 4.56
C ALA A 90 -13.45 -0.71 4.77
N PRO A 91 -13.97 -1.42 5.79
CA PRO A 91 -13.47 -2.74 6.19
C PRO A 91 -13.60 -3.81 5.10
N HIS A 92 -14.56 -3.67 4.18
CA HIS A 92 -14.82 -4.65 3.11
C HIS A 92 -14.19 -4.27 1.76
N SER A 93 -13.48 -3.15 1.69
CA SER A 93 -12.82 -2.65 0.48
C SER A 93 -11.39 -2.25 0.79
N LEU A 94 -11.12 -0.98 1.07
CA LEU A 94 -9.76 -0.47 1.31
C LEU A 94 -9.10 -1.24 2.46
N GLY A 95 -9.80 -1.44 3.58
CA GLY A 95 -9.25 -2.10 4.76
C GLY A 95 -8.86 -3.56 4.51
N ALA A 96 -9.77 -4.36 3.95
CA ALA A 96 -9.48 -5.75 3.59
C ALA A 96 -8.38 -5.84 2.52
N ASN A 97 -8.32 -4.90 1.58
CA ASN A 97 -7.30 -4.90 0.54
C ASN A 97 -5.92 -4.52 1.08
N ALA A 98 -5.85 -3.59 2.03
CA ALA A 98 -4.60 -3.22 2.71
C ALA A 98 -3.97 -4.45 3.38
N ILE A 99 -4.80 -5.24 4.08
CA ILE A 99 -4.39 -6.50 4.71
C ILE A 99 -3.87 -7.49 3.64
N ALA A 100 -4.62 -7.67 2.55
CA ALA A 100 -4.21 -8.57 1.47
C ALA A 100 -2.86 -8.17 0.86
N HIS A 101 -2.61 -6.87 0.65
CA HIS A 101 -1.32 -6.38 0.16
C HIS A 101 -0.16 -6.73 1.11
N VAL A 102 -0.30 -6.53 2.42
CA VAL A 102 0.74 -6.92 3.39
C VAL A 102 1.00 -8.42 3.36
N ASP A 103 -0.07 -9.22 3.43
CA ASP A 103 0.05 -10.68 3.53
C ASP A 103 0.63 -11.27 2.24
N ILE A 104 0.19 -10.81 1.07
CA ILE A 104 0.73 -11.24 -0.22
C ILE A 104 2.18 -10.79 -0.36
N GLN A 105 2.52 -9.56 0.01
CA GLN A 105 3.88 -9.05 -0.15
C GLN A 105 4.89 -9.83 0.70
N ARG A 106 4.55 -10.12 1.95
CA ARG A 106 5.35 -10.99 2.82
C ARG A 106 5.51 -12.38 2.23
N ARG A 107 4.39 -13.02 1.88
CA ARG A 107 4.39 -14.41 1.39
C ARG A 107 5.12 -14.54 0.07
N TYR A 108 4.94 -13.62 -0.85
CA TYR A 108 5.63 -13.63 -2.14
C TYR A 108 7.16 -13.49 -1.96
N ALA A 109 7.61 -12.53 -1.15
CA ALA A 109 9.03 -12.36 -0.87
C ALA A 109 9.67 -13.63 -0.26
N GLN A 110 8.97 -14.30 0.66
CA GLN A 110 9.48 -15.49 1.36
C GLN A 110 9.33 -16.78 0.56
N GLU A 111 8.15 -17.04 -0.02
CA GLU A 111 7.78 -18.31 -0.65
C GLU A 111 8.20 -18.37 -2.14
N VAL A 112 8.30 -17.22 -2.82
CA VAL A 112 8.59 -17.16 -4.26
C VAL A 112 10.00 -16.63 -4.51
N LEU A 113 10.34 -15.49 -3.91
CA LEU A 113 11.66 -14.87 -4.11
C LEU A 113 12.75 -15.45 -3.20
N ASN A 114 12.36 -16.27 -2.21
CA ASN A 114 13.25 -16.87 -1.22
C ASN A 114 14.11 -15.83 -0.48
N LEU A 115 13.53 -14.66 -0.19
CA LEU A 115 14.19 -13.60 0.56
C LEU A 115 13.92 -13.73 2.07
N PRO A 116 14.91 -13.42 2.92
CA PRO A 116 14.74 -13.48 4.36
C PRO A 116 13.86 -12.33 4.90
N VAL A 117 13.81 -11.22 4.15
CA VAL A 117 13.08 -10.00 4.50
C VAL A 117 12.18 -9.55 3.36
N TRP A 118 11.18 -8.74 3.67
CA TRP A 118 10.18 -8.26 2.73
C TRP A 118 9.93 -6.75 2.87
N GLY A 119 9.28 -6.13 1.89
CA GLY A 119 8.92 -4.72 1.92
C GLY A 119 9.38 -3.98 0.67
N MET A 120 9.12 -4.54 -0.51
CA MET A 120 9.39 -3.84 -1.77
C MET A 120 8.51 -2.59 -1.88
N SER A 121 9.15 -1.43 -1.99
CA SER A 121 8.51 -0.12 -2.09
C SER A 121 9.51 0.90 -2.64
N PRO A 122 9.09 1.95 -3.37
CA PRO A 122 9.98 2.97 -3.91
C PRO A 122 10.92 3.56 -2.86
N SER A 123 12.22 3.59 -3.17
CA SER A 123 13.26 4.02 -2.23
C SER A 123 14.54 4.39 -2.99
N ALA A 124 15.56 4.85 -2.26
CA ALA A 124 16.91 4.95 -2.77
C ALA A 124 17.41 3.59 -3.26
N ASN A 125 18.05 3.60 -4.43
CA ASN A 125 18.66 2.42 -5.00
C ASN A 125 20.07 2.22 -4.39
N PRO A 126 20.42 1.01 -3.90
CA PRO A 126 21.77 0.71 -3.38
C PRO A 126 22.91 0.91 -4.40
N LEU A 127 22.62 0.91 -5.70
CA LEU A 127 23.58 1.21 -6.77
C LEU A 127 23.64 2.71 -7.15
N GLY A 128 22.83 3.55 -6.50
CA GLY A 128 22.75 4.99 -6.77
C GLY A 128 21.43 5.42 -7.41
N GLY A 129 21.01 6.66 -7.14
CA GLY A 129 19.73 7.19 -7.60
C GLY A 129 18.53 6.79 -6.72
N TYR A 130 17.38 6.68 -7.37
CA TYR A 130 16.07 6.33 -6.81
C TYR A 130 15.40 5.28 -7.72
N GLY A 131 14.68 4.33 -7.13
CA GLY A 131 14.03 3.26 -7.86
C GLY A 131 12.60 3.02 -7.36
N GLU A 132 11.76 2.50 -8.25
CA GLU A 132 10.44 2.01 -7.92
C GLU A 132 10.53 0.50 -7.71
N TYR A 133 10.07 0.04 -6.55
CA TYR A 133 10.11 -1.37 -6.18
C TYR A 133 8.75 -1.84 -5.73
N GLY A 134 8.38 -3.06 -6.10
CA GLY A 134 7.06 -3.62 -5.83
C GLY A 134 6.96 -5.02 -6.42
N ILE A 135 6.13 -5.87 -5.82
CA ILE A 135 5.99 -7.23 -6.32
C ILE A 135 5.01 -7.27 -7.49
N SER A 136 5.44 -7.90 -8.58
CA SER A 136 4.73 -7.98 -9.86
C SER A 136 3.30 -8.47 -9.71
N ILE A 137 3.05 -9.40 -8.77
CA ILE A 137 1.71 -9.92 -8.54
C ILE A 137 0.77 -8.84 -7.98
N LEU A 138 1.22 -7.94 -7.10
CA LEU A 138 0.36 -6.90 -6.52
C LEU A 138 0.18 -5.67 -7.44
N GLY A 139 0.97 -5.56 -8.49
CA GLY A 139 0.91 -4.46 -9.46
C GLY A 139 0.23 -4.88 -10.75
N VAL A 140 -0.47 -3.98 -11.43
CA VAL A 140 -0.95 -4.27 -12.79
C VAL A 140 0.22 -4.37 -13.78
N LYS A 141 1.21 -3.49 -13.67
CA LYS A 141 2.41 -3.51 -14.52
C LYS A 141 3.59 -4.18 -13.81
N GLY A 142 3.65 -4.02 -12.49
CA GLY A 142 4.77 -4.48 -11.66
C GLY A 142 5.96 -3.52 -11.70
N TYR A 143 6.83 -3.66 -10.71
CA TYR A 143 8.10 -2.94 -10.57
C TYR A 143 9.24 -3.94 -10.36
N ASP A 144 10.44 -3.41 -10.15
CA ASP A 144 11.59 -4.22 -9.78
C ASP A 144 11.39 -4.82 -8.37
N GLU A 145 11.79 -6.08 -8.19
CA GLU A 145 11.56 -6.86 -6.96
C GLU A 145 12.84 -7.05 -6.12
N SER A 146 13.93 -6.34 -6.46
CA SER A 146 15.26 -6.60 -5.90
C SER A 146 15.54 -5.87 -4.59
N VAL A 147 14.84 -4.77 -4.31
CA VAL A 147 15.13 -3.90 -3.15
C VAL A 147 13.97 -3.86 -2.17
N VAL A 148 14.32 -3.95 -0.89
CA VAL A 148 13.40 -3.84 0.25
C VAL A 148 13.74 -2.60 1.06
N THR A 149 12.71 -1.90 1.53
CA THR A 149 12.85 -0.69 2.35
C THR A 149 12.15 -0.83 3.71
N PRO A 150 12.78 -0.39 4.82
CA PRO A 150 12.20 -0.46 6.16
C PRO A 150 10.86 0.30 6.32
N HIS A 151 10.64 1.38 5.56
CA HIS A 151 9.38 2.14 5.67
C HIS A 151 8.15 1.29 5.31
N ALA A 152 8.30 0.30 4.41
CA ALA A 152 7.23 -0.61 4.04
C ALA A 152 6.78 -1.47 5.24
N SER A 153 7.72 -1.86 6.10
CA SER A 153 7.39 -2.53 7.36
C SER A 153 6.73 -1.58 8.35
N GLY A 154 7.16 -0.31 8.40
CA GLY A 154 6.50 0.72 9.20
C GLY A 154 5.02 0.89 8.82
N LEU A 155 4.72 0.99 7.53
CA LEU A 155 3.35 1.03 7.02
C LEU A 155 2.57 -0.26 7.36
N ALA A 156 3.18 -1.43 7.14
CA ALA A 156 2.55 -2.71 7.42
C ALA A 156 2.27 -2.95 8.91
N ALA A 157 3.02 -2.30 9.82
CA ALA A 157 2.82 -2.41 11.26
C ALA A 157 1.42 -1.97 11.71
N MET A 158 0.75 -1.11 10.95
CA MET A 158 -0.64 -0.71 11.22
C MET A 158 -1.64 -1.87 11.06
N LEU A 159 -1.26 -2.94 10.35
CA LEU A 159 -2.14 -4.05 9.97
C LEU A 159 -1.64 -5.42 10.50
N ARG A 160 -0.31 -5.55 10.58
CA ARG A 160 0.42 -6.77 10.97
C ARG A 160 1.61 -6.38 11.87
N PRO A 161 1.36 -5.89 13.10
CA PRO A 161 2.39 -5.30 13.96
C PRO A 161 3.49 -6.31 14.33
N ARG A 162 3.11 -7.57 14.59
CA ARG A 162 4.06 -8.62 14.96
C ARG A 162 5.01 -8.94 13.80
N GLU A 163 4.44 -9.16 12.61
CA GLU A 163 5.19 -9.51 11.40
C GLU A 163 6.11 -8.37 10.97
N ALA A 164 5.62 -7.12 11.02
CA ALA A 164 6.43 -5.94 10.73
C ALA A 164 7.60 -5.77 11.71
N ALA A 165 7.36 -5.94 13.01
CA ALA A 165 8.41 -5.83 14.02
C ALA A 165 9.46 -6.93 13.88
N LEU A 166 9.06 -8.17 13.56
CA LEU A 166 9.99 -9.26 13.26
C LEU A 166 10.83 -8.94 12.01
N ASN A 167 10.20 -8.45 10.94
CA ASN A 167 10.89 -8.11 9.70
C ASN A 167 11.91 -6.97 9.88
N LEU A 168 11.57 -5.91 10.64
CA LEU A 168 12.52 -4.83 10.96
C LEU A 168 13.72 -5.33 11.78
N ARG A 169 13.48 -6.21 12.75
CA ARG A 169 14.57 -6.84 13.54
C ARG A 169 15.46 -7.70 12.66
N GLU A 170 14.86 -8.52 11.80
CA GLU A 170 15.59 -9.38 10.85
C GLU A 170 16.46 -8.53 9.92
N MET A 171 15.92 -7.44 9.35
CA MET A 171 16.69 -6.51 8.52
C MET A 171 17.89 -5.92 9.29
N ALA A 172 17.69 -5.49 10.54
CA ALA A 172 18.77 -4.93 11.36
C ALA A 172 19.81 -5.97 11.81
N GLN A 173 19.43 -7.24 11.89
CA GLN A 173 20.35 -8.33 12.23
C GLN A 173 21.17 -8.80 11.04
N LEU A 174 20.56 -8.88 9.85
CA LEU A 174 21.20 -9.40 8.65
C LEU A 174 22.06 -8.37 7.91
N TYR A 175 21.72 -7.08 8.03
CA TYR A 175 22.32 -6.03 7.21
C TYR A 175 22.79 -4.85 8.08
N PRO A 176 23.86 -4.13 7.66
CA PRO A 176 24.29 -2.88 8.29
C PRO A 176 23.35 -1.71 7.94
N ILE A 177 22.04 -1.93 8.05
CA ILE A 177 20.99 -1.00 7.63
C ILE A 177 20.55 -0.06 8.76
N TYR A 178 20.97 -0.26 10.00
CA TYR A 178 20.59 0.60 11.13
C TYR A 178 21.73 1.56 11.50
N GLY A 179 21.48 2.87 11.42
CA GLY A 179 22.47 3.93 11.66
C GLY A 179 21.98 5.02 12.64
N ASN A 180 22.64 6.18 12.59
CA ASN A 180 22.46 7.27 13.57
C ASN A 180 21.04 7.84 13.63
N PHE A 181 20.31 7.84 12.51
CA PHE A 181 18.93 8.34 12.44
C PHE A 181 17.91 7.22 12.28
N GLY A 182 18.26 6.01 12.74
CA GLY A 182 17.49 4.80 12.53
C GLY A 182 17.88 4.10 11.24
N PHE A 183 16.92 3.41 10.63
CA PHE A 183 17.13 2.65 9.41
C PHE A 183 17.54 3.54 8.23
N TYR A 184 18.59 3.12 7.51
CA TYR A 184 18.87 3.59 6.17
C TYR A 184 17.77 3.12 5.20
N ASP A 185 17.69 3.81 4.08
CA ASP A 185 16.53 3.80 3.20
C ASP A 185 16.16 2.42 2.63
N ALA A 186 17.16 1.61 2.27
CA ALA A 186 16.92 0.35 1.58
C ALA A 186 18.10 -0.63 1.63
N VAL A 187 17.81 -1.89 1.32
CA VAL A 187 18.80 -2.96 1.07
C VAL A 187 18.37 -3.81 -0.11
N GLU A 188 19.32 -4.25 -0.92
CA GLU A 188 19.11 -5.35 -1.87
C GLU A 188 19.39 -6.68 -1.13
N PRO A 189 18.38 -7.48 -0.74
CA PRO A 189 18.56 -8.55 0.23
C PRO A 189 19.48 -9.69 -0.22
N LYS A 190 19.63 -9.89 -1.54
CA LYS A 190 20.48 -10.94 -2.12
C LYS A 190 21.97 -10.61 -2.04
N SER A 191 22.35 -9.37 -2.35
CA SER A 191 23.76 -8.95 -2.27
C SER A 191 24.15 -8.36 -0.91
N GLY A 192 23.17 -7.93 -0.11
CA GLY A 192 23.38 -7.22 1.14
C GLY A 192 23.81 -5.76 0.98
N LYS A 193 23.80 -5.22 -0.25
CA LYS A 193 24.11 -3.81 -0.50
C LYS A 193 23.04 -2.90 0.10
N VAL A 194 23.47 -1.99 0.95
CA VAL A 194 22.60 -1.01 1.62
C VAL A 194 22.68 0.34 0.90
N ALA A 195 21.53 0.98 0.71
CA ALA A 195 21.44 2.37 0.31
C ALA A 195 21.56 3.27 1.55
N TYR A 196 22.79 3.71 1.86
CA TYR A 196 23.11 4.56 3.02
C TYR A 196 22.58 6.01 2.86
N LYS A 197 21.26 6.16 2.79
CA LYS A 197 20.55 7.44 2.71
C LYS A 197 19.44 7.48 3.75
N TYR A 198 18.99 8.68 4.04
CA TYR A 198 17.77 8.95 4.80
C TYR A 198 16.89 9.85 3.94
N LEU A 199 15.78 9.31 3.43
CA LEU A 199 14.77 10.13 2.77
C LEU A 199 13.75 10.59 3.81
N VAL A 200 13.45 11.89 3.83
CA VAL A 200 12.47 12.45 4.78
C VAL A 200 11.10 11.78 4.62
N LEU A 201 10.71 11.46 3.39
CA LEU A 201 9.46 10.77 3.07
C LEU A 201 9.40 9.40 3.75
N ASP A 202 10.38 8.54 3.46
CA ASP A 202 10.46 7.16 3.94
C ASP A 202 10.61 7.11 5.46
N GLN A 203 11.44 7.97 6.04
CA GLN A 203 11.60 8.09 7.48
C GLN A 203 10.31 8.53 8.17
N SER A 204 9.56 9.46 7.55
CA SER A 204 8.27 9.91 8.07
C SER A 204 7.24 8.79 8.03
N MET A 205 7.19 8.03 6.93
CA MET A 205 6.26 6.90 6.80
C MET A 205 6.58 5.78 7.80
N LEU A 206 7.86 5.45 7.98
CA LEU A 206 8.30 4.51 9.00
C LEU A 206 7.84 4.97 10.39
N PHE A 207 8.17 6.21 10.76
CA PHE A 207 7.85 6.77 12.07
C PHE A 207 6.34 6.84 12.32
N LEU A 208 5.56 7.41 11.39
CA LEU A 208 4.12 7.59 11.55
C LEU A 208 3.36 6.25 11.54
N GLY A 209 3.81 5.28 10.73
CA GLY A 209 3.25 3.94 10.74
C GLY A 209 3.38 3.27 12.10
N LEU A 210 4.60 3.29 12.67
CA LEU A 210 4.86 2.78 14.02
C LEU A 210 4.11 3.57 15.09
N ALA A 211 4.03 4.89 14.97
CA ALA A 211 3.32 5.75 15.92
C ALA A 211 1.82 5.45 15.93
N ASN A 212 1.20 5.25 14.77
CA ASN A 212 -0.19 4.81 14.66
C ASN A 212 -0.41 3.39 15.22
N THR A 213 0.59 2.50 15.13
CA THR A 213 0.52 1.16 15.75
C THR A 213 0.56 1.23 17.28
N VAL A 214 1.47 2.02 17.85
CA VAL A 214 1.61 2.15 19.31
C VAL A 214 0.47 2.95 19.92
N LYS A 215 -0.01 3.96 19.19
CA LYS A 215 -1.14 4.80 19.57
C LYS A 215 -2.18 4.77 18.45
N PRO A 216 -3.15 3.84 18.52
CA PRO A 216 -4.19 3.71 17.51
C PRO A 216 -4.87 5.05 17.19
N HIS A 217 -5.08 5.28 15.89
CA HIS A 217 -5.70 6.48 15.32
C HIS A 217 -4.99 7.82 15.59
N LEU A 218 -3.69 7.80 15.94
CA LEU A 218 -2.95 9.02 16.30
C LEU A 218 -3.03 10.12 15.24
N VAL A 219 -2.67 9.81 14.00
CA VAL A 219 -2.75 10.73 12.86
C VAL A 219 -4.16 10.75 12.28
N GLN A 220 -4.77 9.58 12.16
CA GLN A 220 -6.06 9.39 11.49
C GLN A 220 -7.18 10.22 12.11
N ARG A 221 -7.18 10.39 13.44
CA ARG A 221 -8.18 11.22 14.13
C ARG A 221 -8.13 12.70 13.74
N TYR A 222 -6.94 13.23 13.44
CA TYR A 222 -6.80 14.62 13.02
C TYR A 222 -7.31 14.79 11.60
N PHE A 223 -6.97 13.85 10.72
CA PHE A 223 -7.47 13.83 9.35
C PHE A 223 -9.00 13.74 9.32
N ALA A 224 -9.60 12.82 10.09
CA ALA A 224 -11.05 12.66 10.18
C ALA A 224 -11.77 13.84 10.88
N ALA A 225 -11.05 14.64 11.69
CA ALA A 225 -11.61 15.80 12.37
C ALA A 225 -11.81 16.98 11.42
N ASP A 226 -11.04 17.06 10.33
CA ASP A 226 -11.14 18.12 9.33
C ASP A 226 -12.56 18.17 8.71
N PRO A 227 -13.19 19.36 8.59
CA PRO A 227 -14.55 19.48 8.06
C PRO A 227 -14.72 19.00 6.62
N ASP A 228 -13.72 19.23 5.77
CA ASP A 228 -13.75 18.84 4.36
C ASP A 228 -13.66 17.31 4.27
N ILE A 229 -12.74 16.71 5.03
CA ILE A 229 -12.62 15.25 5.11
C ILE A 229 -13.88 14.62 5.68
N ARG A 230 -14.46 15.18 6.75
CA ARG A 230 -15.68 14.64 7.37
C ARG A 230 -16.84 14.58 6.39
N ARG A 231 -16.96 15.57 5.48
CA ARG A 231 -17.96 15.56 4.41
C ARG A 231 -17.71 14.43 3.41
N ALA A 232 -16.45 14.17 3.05
CA ALA A 232 -16.11 13.15 2.05
C ALA A 232 -16.06 11.71 2.59
N LEU A 233 -15.81 11.50 3.89
CA LEU A 233 -15.65 10.17 4.49
C LEU A 233 -16.76 9.15 4.18
N PRO A 234 -18.05 9.51 4.00
CA PRO A 234 -19.06 8.54 3.60
C PRO A 234 -18.75 7.83 2.28
N VAL A 235 -18.08 8.49 1.32
CA VAL A 235 -17.85 7.96 -0.04
C VAL A 235 -17.04 6.66 -0.05
N VAL A 236 -16.14 6.47 0.93
CA VAL A 236 -15.28 5.28 0.98
C VAL A 236 -15.96 4.05 1.57
N ARG A 237 -17.12 4.22 2.23
CA ARG A 237 -17.80 3.15 2.99
C ARG A 237 -18.58 2.18 2.12
N SER A 238 -19.00 2.65 0.96
CA SER A 238 -20.07 2.00 0.18
C SER A 238 -19.56 0.90 -0.74
N GLU A 239 -18.27 0.91 -1.06
CA GLU A 239 -17.68 -0.13 -1.88
C GLU A 239 -17.34 -1.40 -1.09
N ASN A 240 -17.63 -2.55 -1.69
CA ASN A 240 -17.04 -3.83 -1.34
C ASN A 240 -16.22 -4.31 -2.54
N PHE A 241 -14.91 -4.50 -2.38
CA PHE A 241 -14.04 -4.82 -3.53
C PHE A 241 -14.15 -6.26 -4.00
N PHE A 242 -14.65 -7.16 -3.16
CA PHE A 242 -14.57 -8.62 -3.39
C PHE A 242 -15.93 -9.29 -3.57
N LYS A 243 -16.99 -8.48 -3.72
CA LYS A 243 -18.33 -8.87 -4.12
C LYS A 243 -18.64 -8.41 -5.53
#